data_AF-A0A8J1UTQ7-F1
#
_entry.id   AF-A0A8J1UTQ7-F1
#
_cell.length_a   1.000
_cell.length_b   1.000
_cell.length_c   1.000
_cell.angle_alpha   90.00
_cell.angle_beta   90.00
_cell.angle_gamma   90.00
#
_symmetry.space_group_name_H-M   'P 1'
#
loop_
_entity.id
_entity.type
_entity.pdbx_description
1 polymer ?
#
loop_
_entity_poly.entity_id
_entity_poly.type
_entity_poly.pdbx_seq_one_letter_code
_entity_poly.pdbx_strand_id
1 'polypeptide(L)'
;MESRNCEKSEIINHERHKDDEEERDEIITINVGGIRYEVTKKTLQRYPGTKLAKLNNDDAAYRKAKDEYFFDRHPGIFNTILNVYRTGELHMESDGCGEVLKHELMFWKVDKIAFEKCCAGKFSENVGKKKQLLHFESKLNIVPPNSVKPSTETGSVIKKGCWQRVRPKVWLFLDEPFSSMPAKIFGVWTTMVVLLSIATLCLETVPSLQQNMTSAEVAEVVGIPEDDLIENYEFEFHDDDYEDSPWEMTEYYSEENTLDEKNASADVGSGEDDANYNTTDYYTDETASTRDGITKKKIKIFGSLHVKNPVLDLIDNVLYIYFAVEFVVRFIFSPNKLKFLISVHTICDIFALLPGLILYVANLVDVENKYKISILDSTRILLIMRIFRIFRLLKHSVAYQVIVYTLKASAKEVILMLGLLLLGMLVFASLMYFGEMMSGPGKSDIKSIPIACWYALVTMTTVGYGDIYPKTIGGYIVGSLCVICGVLVIAFTVPIIVNNFMMYYAHAQSLKENDGTCEETKPHPNENNNAKNKTHVKGRGQIELPMN
;
A
#
# COMPACT_ATOMS: atom_id res chain seq x y z
N MET A 1 -83.08 49.47 10.60
CA MET A 1 -81.59 49.39 10.65
C MET A 1 -81.04 48.15 9.95
N GLU A 2 -81.88 47.20 9.51
CA GLU A 2 -81.44 45.95 8.86
C GLU A 2 -81.26 46.04 7.34
N SER A 3 -81.87 47.02 6.65
CA SER A 3 -81.74 47.17 5.20
C SER A 3 -80.42 47.82 4.73
N ARG A 4 -79.61 48.39 5.62
CA ARG A 4 -78.27 48.93 5.31
C ARG A 4 -77.13 47.92 5.45
N ASN A 5 -77.40 46.74 6.02
CA ASN A 5 -76.38 45.71 6.24
C ASN A 5 -76.30 44.68 5.09
N CYS A 6 -77.36 44.54 4.28
CA CYS A 6 -77.37 43.61 3.13
C CYS A 6 -76.62 44.19 1.91
N GLU A 7 -76.78 45.48 1.61
CA GLU A 7 -76.04 46.17 0.54
C GLU A 7 -74.53 46.23 0.82
N LYS A 8 -74.13 46.40 2.10
CA LYS A 8 -72.70 46.38 2.47
C LYS A 8 -72.08 44.99 2.34
N SER A 9 -72.82 43.91 2.58
CA SER A 9 -72.28 42.55 2.40
C SER A 9 -72.12 42.14 0.94
N GLU A 10 -72.97 42.64 0.04
CA GLU A 10 -72.82 42.40 -1.40
C GLU A 10 -71.68 43.23 -2.01
N ILE A 11 -71.48 44.48 -1.56
CA ILE A 11 -70.36 45.31 -2.00
C ILE A 11 -69.02 44.75 -1.50
N ILE A 12 -68.94 44.29 -0.24
CA ILE A 12 -67.71 43.68 0.32
C ILE A 12 -67.41 42.31 -0.32
N ASN A 13 -68.42 41.58 -0.79
CA ASN A 13 -68.19 40.32 -1.52
C ASN A 13 -67.90 40.56 -3.01
N HIS A 14 -68.39 41.65 -3.61
CA HIS A 14 -68.05 42.03 -4.98
C HIS A 14 -66.67 42.72 -5.05
N GLU A 15 -66.22 43.40 -3.99
CA GLU A 15 -64.86 43.91 -3.84
C GLU A 15 -63.85 42.80 -3.52
N ARG A 16 -64.19 41.83 -2.65
CA ARG A 16 -63.34 40.65 -2.43
C ARG A 16 -63.20 39.76 -3.66
N HIS A 17 -64.22 39.68 -4.52
CA HIS A 17 -64.10 38.97 -5.79
C HIS A 17 -63.39 39.76 -6.91
N LYS A 18 -63.16 41.07 -6.73
CA LYS A 18 -62.40 41.89 -7.69
C LYS A 18 -60.91 41.98 -7.38
N ASP A 19 -60.50 41.70 -6.14
CA ASP A 19 -59.08 41.62 -5.77
C ASP A 19 -58.45 40.25 -6.07
N ASP A 20 -59.27 39.23 -6.40
CA ASP A 20 -58.82 37.87 -6.73
C ASP A 20 -58.67 37.63 -8.25
N GLU A 21 -59.03 38.60 -9.11
CA GLU A 21 -58.79 38.54 -10.56
C GLU A 21 -57.63 39.48 -10.96
N GLU A 22 -56.50 38.87 -11.34
CA GLU A 22 -55.31 39.45 -11.99
C GLU A 22 -54.14 39.99 -11.13
N GLU A 23 -53.68 39.26 -10.11
CA GLU A 23 -52.21 39.17 -9.96
C GLU A 23 -51.72 38.04 -10.88
N ARG A 24 -51.71 38.30 -12.20
CA ARG A 24 -51.05 37.38 -13.15
C ARG A 24 -49.60 37.27 -12.69
N ASP A 25 -49.25 36.10 -12.15
CA ASP A 25 -47.87 35.76 -11.81
C ASP A 25 -46.97 36.07 -13.01
N GLU A 26 -46.18 37.14 -12.90
CA GLU A 26 -45.27 37.58 -13.96
C GLU A 26 -44.40 36.40 -14.40
N ILE A 27 -44.58 35.95 -15.65
CA ILE A 27 -43.83 34.84 -16.22
C ILE A 27 -42.52 35.40 -16.75
N ILE A 28 -41.41 34.81 -16.31
CA ILE A 28 -40.07 35.15 -16.74
C ILE A 28 -39.55 34.03 -17.64
N THR A 29 -39.07 34.39 -18.83
CA THR A 29 -38.43 33.46 -19.76
C THR A 29 -36.91 33.45 -19.55
N ILE A 30 -36.36 32.28 -19.23
CA ILE A 30 -34.93 32.06 -19.03
C ILE A 30 -34.45 31.09 -20.12
N ASN A 31 -33.57 31.56 -20.99
CA ASN A 31 -32.92 30.78 -22.03
C ASN A 31 -31.54 30.30 -21.56
N VAL A 32 -31.38 29.00 -21.35
CA VAL A 32 -30.12 28.38 -20.93
C VAL A 32 -29.60 27.49 -22.04
N GLY A 33 -28.43 27.82 -22.61
CA GLY A 33 -27.80 27.03 -23.67
C GLY A 33 -28.68 26.86 -24.94
N GLY A 34 -29.64 27.76 -25.16
CA GLY A 34 -30.60 27.69 -26.26
C GLY A 34 -31.97 27.09 -25.89
N ILE A 35 -32.10 26.45 -24.72
CA ILE A 35 -33.37 25.90 -24.23
C ILE A 35 -34.09 26.95 -23.37
N ARG A 36 -35.36 27.20 -23.70
CA ARG A 36 -36.19 28.17 -22.97
C ARG A 36 -36.95 27.50 -21.84
N TYR A 37 -36.89 28.12 -20.67
CA TYR A 37 -37.60 27.75 -19.46
C TYR A 37 -38.52 28.89 -19.07
N GLU A 38 -39.77 28.56 -18.77
CA GLU A 38 -40.76 29.51 -18.28
C GLU A 38 -41.03 29.24 -16.79
N VAL A 39 -40.98 30.30 -16.00
CA VAL A 39 -41.14 30.23 -14.54
C VAL A 39 -41.80 31.50 -14.04
N THR A 40 -42.64 31.37 -13.01
CA THR A 40 -43.26 32.54 -12.37
C THR A 40 -42.26 33.25 -11.47
N LYS A 41 -42.34 34.59 -11.43
CA LYS A 41 -41.52 35.40 -10.52
C LYS A 41 -41.67 34.98 -9.06
N LYS A 42 -42.88 34.59 -8.64
CA LYS A 42 -43.14 34.04 -7.29
C LYS A 42 -42.30 32.80 -6.99
N THR A 43 -42.14 31.89 -7.95
CA THR A 43 -41.32 30.68 -7.80
C THR A 43 -39.84 31.03 -7.58
N LEU A 44 -39.31 32.00 -8.33
CA LEU A 44 -37.91 32.44 -8.16
C LEU A 44 -37.69 33.14 -6.82
N GLN A 45 -38.66 33.93 -6.35
CA GLN A 45 -38.60 34.64 -5.07
C GLN A 45 -38.64 33.71 -3.84
N ARG A 46 -38.91 32.40 -4.00
CA ARG A 46 -38.82 31.41 -2.92
C ARG A 46 -37.42 31.35 -2.30
N TYR A 47 -36.38 31.65 -3.08
CA TYR A 47 -34.99 31.69 -2.63
C TYR A 47 -34.33 33.03 -3.01
N PRO A 48 -34.58 34.12 -2.26
CA PRO A 48 -34.19 35.49 -2.63
C PRO A 48 -32.66 35.73 -2.65
N GLY A 49 -31.88 34.87 -2.00
CA GLY A 49 -30.42 34.94 -1.99
C GLY A 49 -29.76 34.57 -3.32
N THR A 50 -30.47 33.82 -4.17
CA THR A 50 -29.96 33.20 -5.38
C THR A 50 -29.79 34.18 -6.53
N LYS A 51 -29.09 33.76 -7.59
CA LYS A 51 -28.91 34.57 -8.79
C LYS A 51 -30.23 34.79 -9.54
N LEU A 52 -31.09 33.76 -9.61
CA LEU A 52 -32.36 33.82 -10.35
C LEU A 52 -33.38 34.74 -9.67
N ALA A 53 -33.39 34.83 -8.34
CA ALA A 53 -34.29 35.73 -7.63
C ALA A 53 -33.94 37.22 -7.78
N LYS A 54 -32.70 37.52 -8.18
CA LYS A 54 -32.16 38.87 -8.35
C LYS A 54 -32.14 39.33 -9.81
N LEU A 55 -32.81 38.59 -10.71
CA LEU A 55 -32.93 38.99 -12.11
C LEU A 55 -33.68 40.31 -12.20
N ASN A 56 -33.11 41.24 -12.95
CA ASN A 56 -33.70 42.53 -13.28
C ASN A 56 -33.39 42.84 -14.74
N ASN A 57 -34.19 43.71 -15.36
CA ASN A 57 -34.07 44.05 -16.78
C ASN A 57 -32.79 44.84 -17.10
N ASP A 58 -32.08 45.32 -16.09
CA ASP A 58 -30.75 45.95 -16.19
C ASP A 58 -29.59 44.94 -16.18
N ASP A 59 -29.87 43.64 -15.98
CA ASP A 59 -28.84 42.59 -15.99
C ASP A 59 -28.28 42.42 -17.41
N ALA A 60 -26.96 42.26 -17.53
CA ALA A 60 -26.29 42.00 -18.80
C ALA A 60 -26.79 40.71 -19.49
N ALA A 61 -27.38 39.79 -18.73
CA ALA A 61 -28.01 38.58 -19.27
C ALA A 61 -29.35 38.84 -19.97
N TYR A 62 -30.01 39.98 -19.74
CA TYR A 62 -31.34 40.26 -20.28
C TYR A 62 -31.27 40.72 -21.75
N ARG A 63 -32.03 40.05 -22.62
CA ARG A 63 -32.12 40.34 -24.05
C ARG A 63 -33.44 41.02 -24.37
N LYS A 64 -33.44 42.36 -24.34
CA LYS A 64 -34.62 43.20 -24.62
C LYS A 64 -35.34 42.88 -25.94
N ALA A 65 -34.62 42.46 -26.98
CA ALA A 65 -35.22 42.13 -28.28
C ALA A 65 -36.13 40.89 -28.27
N LYS A 66 -35.93 39.98 -27.32
CA LYS A 66 -36.67 38.71 -27.21
C LYS A 66 -37.40 38.56 -25.87
N ASP A 67 -37.28 39.56 -25.00
CA ASP A 67 -37.80 39.56 -23.64
C ASP A 67 -37.43 38.29 -22.84
N GLU A 68 -36.15 37.88 -22.93
CA GLU A 68 -35.64 36.66 -22.28
C GLU A 68 -34.27 36.90 -21.61
N TYR A 69 -33.99 36.17 -20.53
CA TYR A 69 -32.66 36.14 -19.91
C TYR A 69 -31.82 35.02 -20.51
N PHE A 70 -30.64 35.31 -21.06
CA PHE A 70 -29.79 34.30 -21.69
C PHE A 70 -28.56 33.93 -20.86
N PHE A 71 -28.35 32.63 -20.66
CA PHE A 71 -27.19 32.06 -20.00
C PHE A 71 -26.56 30.96 -20.87
N ASP A 72 -25.30 31.13 -21.24
CA ASP A 72 -24.54 30.12 -21.99
C ASP A 72 -24.02 29.02 -21.03
N ARG A 73 -24.92 28.13 -20.62
CA ARG A 73 -24.71 27.10 -19.60
C ARG A 73 -25.42 25.80 -19.97
N HIS A 74 -25.15 24.74 -19.23
CA HIS A 74 -25.71 23.42 -19.50
C HIS A 74 -27.23 23.36 -19.20
N PRO A 75 -28.10 23.17 -20.20
CA PRO A 75 -29.56 23.20 -19.99
C PRO A 75 -30.08 22.02 -19.15
N GLY A 76 -29.55 20.80 -19.35
CA GLY A 76 -29.97 19.63 -18.56
C GLY A 76 -29.87 19.85 -17.05
N ILE A 77 -28.68 20.22 -16.57
CA ILE A 77 -28.46 20.54 -15.15
C ILE A 77 -29.30 21.74 -14.68
N PHE A 78 -29.54 22.74 -15.54
CA PHE A 78 -30.40 23.86 -15.17
C PHE A 78 -31.83 23.43 -14.83
N ASN A 79 -32.36 22.37 -15.47
CA ASN A 79 -33.66 21.81 -15.08
C ASN A 79 -33.67 21.32 -13.63
N THR A 80 -32.57 20.70 -13.19
CA THR A 80 -32.37 20.30 -11.78
C THR A 80 -32.35 21.53 -10.86
N ILE A 81 -31.62 22.58 -11.25
CA ILE A 81 -31.57 23.84 -10.51
C ILE A 81 -32.95 24.51 -10.43
N LEU A 82 -33.75 24.46 -11.49
CA LEU A 82 -35.08 25.05 -11.51
C LEU A 82 -36.08 24.25 -10.65
N ASN A 83 -35.96 22.93 -10.64
CA ASN A 83 -36.80 22.06 -9.81
C ASN A 83 -36.64 22.34 -8.32
N VAL A 84 -35.45 22.75 -7.88
CA VAL A 84 -35.24 23.24 -6.52
C VAL A 84 -36.21 24.36 -6.13
N TYR A 85 -36.46 25.33 -7.02
CA TYR A 85 -37.40 26.43 -6.72
C TYR A 85 -38.85 25.94 -6.67
N ARG A 86 -39.16 24.90 -7.46
CA ARG A 86 -40.50 24.31 -7.55
C ARG A 86 -40.82 23.40 -6.36
N THR A 87 -39.94 22.44 -6.06
CA THR A 87 -40.17 21.41 -5.05
C THR A 87 -39.55 21.76 -3.69
N GLY A 88 -38.48 22.55 -3.67
CA GLY A 88 -37.66 22.79 -2.49
C GLY A 88 -36.59 21.72 -2.25
N GLU A 89 -36.50 20.72 -3.12
CA GLU A 89 -35.62 19.56 -2.98
C GLU A 89 -34.57 19.51 -4.10
N LEU A 90 -33.35 19.10 -3.77
CA LEU A 90 -32.27 18.92 -4.73
C LEU A 90 -32.00 17.43 -4.99
N HIS A 91 -32.30 16.99 -6.21
CA HIS A 91 -32.04 15.64 -6.71
C HIS A 91 -30.96 15.67 -7.78
N MET A 92 -30.16 14.59 -7.89
CA MET A 92 -29.19 14.45 -8.98
C MET A 92 -29.77 13.54 -10.06
N GLU A 93 -29.68 13.94 -11.33
CA GLU A 93 -30.01 13.06 -12.47
C GLU A 93 -29.18 11.76 -12.42
N SER A 94 -29.75 10.64 -12.89
CA SER A 94 -29.17 9.30 -12.74
C SER A 94 -27.73 9.19 -13.24
N ASP A 95 -27.41 9.89 -14.34
CA ASP A 95 -26.11 9.87 -15.03
C ASP A 95 -25.33 11.19 -14.91
N GLY A 96 -25.77 12.11 -14.05
CA GLY A 96 -25.14 13.42 -13.87
C GLY A 96 -23.78 13.33 -13.16
N CYS A 97 -22.81 14.12 -13.62
CA CYS A 97 -21.57 14.33 -12.87
C CYS A 97 -21.80 15.28 -11.69
N GLY A 98 -21.65 14.79 -10.46
CA GLY A 98 -21.84 15.60 -9.25
C GLY A 98 -20.96 16.85 -9.18
N GLU A 99 -19.77 16.82 -9.80
CA GLU A 99 -18.89 17.99 -9.84
C GLU A 99 -19.40 19.09 -10.79
N VAL A 100 -19.99 18.72 -11.93
CA VAL A 100 -20.60 19.71 -12.83
C VAL A 100 -21.82 20.34 -12.16
N LEU A 101 -22.64 19.53 -11.47
CA LEU A 101 -23.75 20.04 -10.66
C LEU A 101 -23.27 21.01 -9.58
N LYS A 102 -22.17 20.71 -8.90
CA LYS A 102 -21.56 21.59 -7.90
C LYS A 102 -21.14 22.94 -8.49
N HIS A 103 -20.52 22.95 -9.68
CA HIS A 103 -20.16 24.20 -10.37
C HIS A 103 -21.40 25.00 -10.82
N GLU A 104 -22.47 24.33 -11.24
CA GLU A 104 -23.75 24.99 -11.56
C GLU A 104 -24.38 25.60 -10.30
N LEU A 105 -24.48 24.85 -9.20
CA LEU A 105 -25.01 25.37 -7.92
C LEU A 105 -24.27 26.63 -7.44
N MET A 106 -22.94 26.64 -7.55
CA MET A 106 -22.11 27.80 -7.22
C MET A 106 -22.41 29.01 -8.12
N PHE A 107 -22.60 28.79 -9.43
CA PHE A 107 -22.91 29.87 -10.36
C PHE A 107 -24.30 30.46 -10.14
N TRP A 108 -25.30 29.61 -9.90
CA TRP A 108 -26.66 30.03 -9.61
C TRP A 108 -26.84 30.56 -8.18
N LYS A 109 -25.77 30.50 -7.36
CA LYS A 109 -25.74 30.90 -5.95
C LYS A 109 -26.83 30.22 -5.12
N VAL A 110 -27.03 28.94 -5.42
CA VAL A 110 -27.96 28.07 -4.69
C VAL A 110 -27.17 27.45 -3.55
N ASP A 111 -27.01 28.22 -2.48
CA ASP A 111 -26.23 27.83 -1.31
C ASP A 111 -27.10 27.03 -0.31
N LYS A 112 -26.54 25.91 0.19
CA LYS A 112 -27.08 25.12 1.32
C LYS A 112 -28.52 24.61 1.13
N ILE A 113 -28.78 23.91 0.04
CA ILE A 113 -29.98 23.07 -0.05
C ILE A 113 -29.58 21.65 0.33
N ALA A 114 -30.30 21.08 1.30
CA ALA A 114 -30.07 19.71 1.71
C ALA A 114 -30.37 18.81 0.50
N PHE A 115 -29.36 18.11 0.01
CA PHE A 115 -29.60 17.00 -0.89
C PHE A 115 -30.58 16.06 -0.21
N GLU A 116 -31.57 15.59 -0.97
CA GLU A 116 -32.43 14.53 -0.47
C GLU A 116 -31.60 13.28 -0.15
N LYS A 117 -32.06 12.50 0.84
CA LYS A 117 -31.30 11.36 1.37
C LYS A 117 -30.88 10.36 0.28
N CYS A 118 -31.68 10.25 -0.78
CA CYS A 118 -31.41 9.39 -1.95
C CYS A 118 -30.18 9.82 -2.77
N CYS A 119 -29.91 11.13 -2.90
CA CYS A 119 -28.83 11.66 -3.73
C CYS A 119 -27.62 12.15 -2.93
N ALA A 120 -27.81 12.48 -1.65
CA ALA A 120 -26.77 13.01 -0.77
C ALA A 120 -25.54 12.09 -0.69
N GLY A 121 -25.75 10.77 -0.59
CA GLY A 121 -24.68 9.77 -0.56
C GLY A 121 -23.85 9.78 -1.84
N LYS A 122 -24.49 9.62 -3.01
CA LYS A 122 -23.85 9.59 -4.32
C LYS A 122 -23.10 10.88 -4.65
N PHE A 123 -23.65 12.03 -4.29
CA PHE A 123 -22.99 13.33 -4.50
C PHE A 123 -21.72 13.46 -3.64
N SER A 124 -21.82 13.15 -2.34
CA SER A 124 -20.68 13.19 -1.41
C SER A 124 -19.57 12.23 -1.85
N GLU A 125 -19.94 11.03 -2.29
CA GLU A 125 -19.03 10.02 -2.81
C GLU A 125 -18.30 10.50 -4.07
N ASN A 126 -19.01 11.06 -5.05
CA ASN A 126 -18.41 11.57 -6.29
C ASN A 126 -17.42 12.72 -6.04
N VAL A 127 -17.79 13.66 -5.17
CA VAL A 127 -16.91 14.76 -4.76
C VAL A 127 -15.69 14.24 -3.99
N GLY A 128 -15.89 13.26 -3.11
CA GLY A 128 -14.83 12.57 -2.37
C GLY A 128 -13.84 11.84 -3.28
N LYS A 129 -14.34 11.05 -4.24
CA LYS A 129 -13.54 10.31 -5.23
C LYS A 129 -12.65 11.24 -6.05
N LYS A 130 -13.18 12.36 -6.56
CA LYS A 130 -12.37 13.35 -7.30
C LYS A 130 -11.21 13.87 -6.47
N LYS A 131 -11.44 14.21 -5.20
CA LYS A 131 -10.37 14.70 -4.31
C LYS A 131 -9.29 13.64 -4.08
N GLN A 132 -9.68 12.37 -3.93
CA GLN A 132 -8.75 11.26 -3.78
C GLN A 132 -7.92 11.02 -5.06
N LEU A 133 -8.58 11.05 -6.23
CA LEU A 133 -7.92 10.92 -7.52
C LEU A 133 -6.92 12.04 -7.79
N LEU A 134 -7.29 13.30 -7.53
CA LEU A 134 -6.36 14.43 -7.66
C LEU A 134 -5.15 14.31 -6.73
N HIS A 135 -5.36 13.83 -5.50
CA HIS A 135 -4.25 13.55 -4.59
C HIS A 135 -3.35 12.41 -5.12
N PHE A 136 -3.94 11.35 -5.67
CA PHE A 136 -3.21 10.26 -6.32
C PHE A 136 -2.41 10.73 -7.55
N GLU A 137 -3.02 11.51 -8.44
CA GLU A 137 -2.36 12.12 -9.60
C GLU A 137 -1.15 12.97 -9.20
N SER A 138 -1.30 13.80 -8.17
CA SER A 138 -0.19 14.63 -7.64
C SER A 138 0.99 13.81 -7.13
N LYS A 139 0.78 12.53 -6.82
CA LYS A 139 1.77 11.61 -6.25
C LYS A 139 2.36 10.66 -7.27
N LEU A 140 1.68 10.47 -8.40
CA LEU A 140 2.14 9.65 -9.52
C LEU A 140 3.33 10.28 -10.27
N ASN A 141 3.70 11.55 -9.99
CA ASN A 141 4.76 12.29 -10.68
C ASN A 141 4.63 12.31 -12.22
N ILE A 142 3.44 12.00 -12.78
CA ILE A 142 3.21 12.00 -14.24
C ILE A 142 3.13 13.44 -14.78
N VAL A 143 2.87 14.41 -13.91
CA VAL A 143 2.84 15.81 -14.31
C VAL A 143 4.26 16.37 -14.34
N PRO A 144 4.79 16.79 -15.51
CA PRO A 144 6.09 17.45 -15.56
C PRO A 144 6.07 18.68 -14.64
N PRO A 145 7.18 18.99 -13.95
CA PRO A 145 7.27 20.09 -12.97
C PRO A 145 6.95 21.49 -13.52
N ASN A 146 6.57 21.61 -14.79
CA ASN A 146 6.22 22.84 -15.47
C ASN A 146 4.77 23.32 -15.22
N SER A 147 3.89 22.53 -14.61
CA SER A 147 2.51 22.97 -14.31
C SER A 147 2.31 23.50 -12.88
N VAL A 148 3.27 23.26 -11.99
CA VAL A 148 3.33 23.97 -10.69
C VAL A 148 3.92 25.34 -10.98
N LYS A 149 3.06 26.36 -11.09
CA LYS A 149 3.51 27.75 -11.06
C LYS A 149 4.44 27.90 -9.85
N PRO A 150 5.70 28.34 -10.03
CA PRO A 150 6.57 28.62 -8.90
C PRO A 150 5.82 29.58 -8.00
N SER A 151 5.64 29.20 -6.73
CA SER A 151 5.21 30.14 -5.70
C SER A 151 6.16 31.33 -5.78
N THR A 152 5.58 32.48 -6.08
CA THR A 152 6.25 33.77 -6.23
C THR A 152 6.83 34.19 -4.88
N GLU A 153 7.94 33.58 -4.47
CA GLU A 153 8.79 34.13 -3.43
C GLU A 153 9.76 35.12 -4.08
N THR A 154 9.54 36.36 -3.70
CA THR A 154 10.34 37.56 -3.95
C THR A 154 11.86 37.32 -3.88
N GLY A 155 12.53 37.65 -4.99
CA GLY A 155 13.79 38.40 -5.00
C GLY A 155 15.00 37.81 -4.26
N SER A 156 15.86 37.11 -4.99
CA SER A 156 17.29 37.47 -5.13
C SER A 156 17.97 36.56 -6.15
N VAL A 157 18.61 37.16 -7.16
CA VAL A 157 19.42 36.44 -8.15
C VAL A 157 20.77 36.10 -7.51
N ILE A 158 20.79 35.10 -6.63
CA ILE A 158 22.04 34.52 -6.14
C ILE A 158 22.57 33.62 -7.26
N LYS A 159 23.80 33.89 -7.76
CA LYS A 159 24.50 33.03 -8.70
C LYS A 159 24.64 31.64 -8.07
N LYS A 160 23.79 30.70 -8.48
CA LYS A 160 23.80 29.33 -7.96
C LYS A 160 25.14 28.67 -8.30
N GLY A 161 25.83 28.14 -7.29
CA GLY A 161 27.10 27.42 -7.47
C GLY A 161 26.93 26.16 -8.33
N CYS A 162 28.03 25.61 -8.87
CA CYS A 162 28.01 24.41 -9.71
C CYS A 162 27.26 23.24 -9.03
N TRP A 163 27.47 23.06 -7.73
CA TRP A 163 26.77 22.07 -6.90
C TRP A 163 25.25 22.24 -6.90
N GLN A 164 24.75 23.47 -6.80
CA GLN A 164 23.32 23.77 -6.79
C GLN A 164 22.66 23.55 -8.17
N ARG A 165 23.45 23.50 -9.24
CA ARG A 165 22.99 23.20 -10.61
C ARG A 165 23.07 21.70 -10.95
N VAL A 166 24.08 20.98 -10.45
CA VAL A 166 24.30 19.56 -10.71
C VAL A 166 23.45 18.67 -9.79
N ARG A 167 23.31 19.03 -8.51
CA ARG A 167 22.55 18.26 -7.51
C ARG A 167 21.14 17.85 -7.94
N PRO A 168 20.25 18.75 -8.43
CA PRO A 168 18.91 18.34 -8.84
C PRO A 168 18.90 17.40 -10.05
N LYS A 169 19.88 17.53 -10.96
CA LYS A 169 20.00 16.66 -12.14
C LYS A 169 20.42 15.24 -11.75
N VAL A 170 21.41 15.12 -10.86
CA VAL A 170 21.89 13.82 -10.35
C VAL A 170 20.80 13.16 -9.49
N TRP A 171 20.11 13.93 -8.64
CA TRP A 171 18.99 13.41 -7.87
C TRP A 171 17.88 12.85 -8.78
N LEU A 172 17.49 13.59 -9.81
CA LEU A 172 16.47 13.15 -10.76
C LEU A 172 16.90 11.87 -11.51
N PHE A 173 18.17 11.78 -11.91
CA PHE A 173 18.73 10.58 -12.55
C PHE A 173 18.69 9.34 -11.63
N LEU A 174 18.96 9.50 -10.33
CA LEU A 174 19.03 8.38 -9.37
C LEU A 174 17.68 7.95 -8.80
N ASP A 175 16.73 8.88 -8.71
CA ASP A 175 15.43 8.67 -8.07
C ASP A 175 14.34 8.33 -9.10
N GLU A 176 14.41 8.90 -10.30
CA GLU A 176 13.45 8.68 -11.39
C GLU A 176 14.08 7.96 -12.60
N PRO A 177 13.85 6.65 -12.78
CA PRO A 177 14.45 5.87 -13.86
C PRO A 177 13.94 6.28 -15.24
N PHE A 178 12.79 6.97 -15.34
CA PHE A 178 12.22 7.40 -16.63
C PHE A 178 12.64 8.82 -17.05
N SER A 179 13.46 9.51 -16.26
CA SER A 179 13.85 10.91 -16.50
C SER A 179 14.70 11.12 -17.76
N SER A 180 15.48 10.12 -18.18
CA SER A 180 16.37 10.18 -19.35
C SER A 180 16.71 8.77 -19.85
N MET A 181 17.19 8.63 -21.09
CA MET A 181 17.64 7.31 -21.60
C MET A 181 18.73 6.67 -20.74
N PRO A 182 19.77 7.40 -20.27
CA PRO A 182 20.73 6.85 -19.31
C PRO A 182 20.09 6.44 -17.98
N ALA A 183 19.10 7.20 -17.47
CA ALA A 183 18.39 6.83 -16.24
C ALA A 183 17.58 5.54 -16.41
N LYS A 184 17.03 5.29 -17.61
CA LYS A 184 16.31 4.05 -17.91
C LYS A 184 17.25 2.85 -17.86
N ILE A 185 18.42 2.97 -18.50
CA ILE A 185 19.46 1.92 -18.48
C ILE A 185 19.92 1.66 -17.05
N PHE A 186 20.21 2.71 -16.28
CA PHE A 186 20.62 2.61 -14.88
C PHE A 186 19.52 1.98 -14.00
N GLY A 187 18.25 2.31 -14.25
CA GLY A 187 17.10 1.71 -13.56
C GLY A 187 16.98 0.21 -13.83
N VAL A 188 17.12 -0.21 -15.10
CA VAL A 188 17.13 -1.63 -15.48
C VAL A 188 18.31 -2.35 -14.84
N TRP A 189 19.51 -1.77 -14.89
CA TRP A 189 20.69 -2.33 -14.24
C TRP A 189 20.49 -2.52 -12.73
N THR A 190 20.02 -1.48 -12.04
CA THR A 190 19.75 -1.54 -10.59
C THR A 190 18.70 -2.60 -10.26
N THR A 191 17.70 -2.78 -11.13
CA THR A 191 16.69 -3.84 -10.99
C THR A 191 17.32 -5.23 -11.12
N MET A 192 18.21 -5.44 -12.09
CA MET A 192 18.93 -6.71 -12.25
C MET A 192 19.83 -7.03 -11.05
N VAL A 193 20.52 -6.02 -10.50
CA VAL A 193 21.36 -6.19 -9.30
C VAL A 193 20.52 -6.58 -8.08
N VAL A 194 19.32 -5.99 -7.93
CA VAL A 194 18.38 -6.39 -6.86
C VAL A 194 17.93 -7.83 -7.04
N LEU A 195 17.56 -8.24 -8.27
CA LEU A 195 17.17 -9.63 -8.54
C LEU A 195 18.32 -10.61 -8.25
N LEU A 196 19.55 -10.26 -8.64
CA LEU A 196 20.74 -11.06 -8.31
C LEU A 196 20.91 -11.20 -6.80
N SER A 197 20.70 -10.13 -6.03
CA SER A 197 20.81 -10.18 -4.56
C SER A 197 19.73 -11.02 -3.89
N ILE A 198 18.55 -11.13 -4.49
CA ILE A 198 17.49 -12.01 -3.99
C ILE A 198 17.83 -13.46 -4.36
N ALA A 199 18.36 -13.69 -5.55
CA ALA A 199 18.83 -15.01 -5.97
C ALA A 199 19.97 -15.52 -5.08
N THR A 200 20.95 -14.68 -4.73
CA THR A 200 22.04 -15.08 -3.81
C THR A 200 21.48 -15.41 -2.43
N LEU A 201 20.56 -14.60 -1.89
CA LEU A 201 19.86 -14.90 -0.64
C LEU A 201 19.16 -16.27 -0.68
N CYS A 202 18.48 -16.60 -1.79
CA CYS A 202 17.86 -17.92 -1.95
C CYS A 202 18.92 -19.03 -2.04
N LEU A 203 20.00 -18.83 -2.80
CA LEU A 203 21.07 -19.83 -2.95
C LEU A 203 21.83 -20.09 -1.64
N GLU A 204 22.01 -19.07 -0.79
CA GLU A 204 22.60 -19.23 0.55
C GLU A 204 21.78 -20.17 1.46
N THR A 205 20.47 -20.29 1.23
CA THR A 205 19.59 -21.18 2.00
C THR A 205 19.59 -22.63 1.52
N VAL A 206 20.22 -22.93 0.38
CA VAL A 206 20.26 -24.28 -0.18
C VAL A 206 21.32 -25.12 0.55
N PRO A 207 20.95 -26.21 1.26
CA PRO A 207 21.90 -27.00 2.05
C PRO A 207 23.04 -27.56 1.20
N SER A 208 22.77 -27.97 -0.04
CA SER A 208 23.80 -28.52 -0.94
C SER A 208 24.85 -27.51 -1.40
N LEU A 209 24.62 -26.21 -1.19
CA LEU A 209 25.58 -25.14 -1.50
C LEU A 209 26.32 -24.65 -0.25
N GLN A 210 25.87 -25.04 0.94
CA GLN A 210 26.54 -24.75 2.20
C GLN A 210 27.72 -25.71 2.38
N GLN A 211 28.87 -25.18 2.79
CA GLN A 211 30.07 -26.00 3.02
C GLN A 211 30.14 -26.38 4.49
N ASN A 212 30.53 -27.62 4.78
CA ASN A 212 30.84 -28.03 6.15
C ASN A 212 32.11 -27.31 6.62
N MET A 213 32.14 -26.83 7.86
CA MET A 213 33.36 -26.26 8.45
C MET A 213 34.52 -27.27 8.37
N THR A 214 35.71 -26.74 8.10
CA THR A 214 36.95 -27.49 8.25
C THR A 214 37.29 -27.69 9.73
N SER A 215 38.04 -28.76 10.04
CA SER A 215 38.45 -29.08 11.42
C SER A 215 39.25 -27.95 12.11
N ALA A 216 39.93 -27.09 11.35
CA ALA A 216 40.65 -25.93 11.87
C ALA A 216 39.70 -24.78 12.25
N GLU A 217 38.66 -24.52 11.46
CA GLU A 217 37.64 -23.50 11.76
C GLU A 217 36.81 -23.89 12.99
N VAL A 218 36.47 -25.18 13.11
CA VAL A 218 35.82 -25.74 14.31
C VAL A 218 36.66 -25.49 15.56
N ALA A 219 37.97 -25.68 15.46
CA ALA A 219 38.86 -25.49 16.59
C ALA A 219 38.93 -24.05 17.08
N GLU A 220 38.96 -23.10 16.14
CA GLU A 220 38.91 -21.68 16.44
C GLU A 220 37.59 -21.31 17.14
N VAL A 221 36.47 -21.89 16.67
CA VAL A 221 35.13 -21.70 17.27
C VAL A 221 35.04 -22.30 18.69
N VAL A 222 35.62 -23.48 18.90
CA VAL A 222 35.62 -24.18 20.20
C VAL A 222 36.70 -23.62 21.15
N GLY A 223 37.60 -22.77 20.67
CA GLY A 223 38.68 -22.16 21.46
C GLY A 223 39.85 -23.11 21.74
N ILE A 224 40.07 -24.10 20.88
CA ILE A 224 41.19 -25.04 20.97
C ILE A 224 42.42 -24.41 20.26
N PRO A 225 43.57 -24.28 20.94
CA PRO A 225 44.81 -23.77 20.33
C PRO A 225 45.20 -24.60 19.10
N GLU A 226 45.62 -23.93 18.03
CA GLU A 226 45.92 -24.56 16.73
C GLU A 226 47.02 -25.64 16.83
N ASP A 227 47.94 -25.46 17.78
CA ASP A 227 49.04 -26.37 18.09
C ASP A 227 48.56 -27.68 18.76
N ASP A 228 47.46 -27.66 19.51
CA ASP A 228 46.90 -28.82 20.21
C ASP A 228 45.99 -29.68 19.30
N LEU A 229 45.52 -29.12 18.19
CA LEU A 229 44.54 -29.76 17.29
C LEU A 229 45.05 -31.01 16.60
N ILE A 230 46.23 -30.92 16.00
CA ILE A 230 46.75 -31.93 15.07
C ILE A 230 47.21 -33.18 15.85
N GLU A 231 47.69 -32.99 17.07
CA GLU A 231 48.18 -34.07 17.93
C GLU A 231 47.06 -34.75 18.74
N ASN A 232 46.12 -33.99 19.30
CA ASN A 232 45.25 -34.50 20.37
C ASN A 232 43.77 -34.67 20.01
N TYR A 233 43.29 -34.10 18.89
CA TYR A 233 41.86 -34.05 18.58
C TYR A 233 41.51 -34.68 17.23
N GLU A 234 40.38 -35.38 17.18
CA GLU A 234 39.79 -35.94 15.96
C GLU A 234 38.31 -35.55 15.91
N PHE A 235 37.88 -34.88 14.83
CA PHE A 235 36.50 -34.39 14.67
C PHE A 235 35.70 -35.32 13.77
N GLU A 236 34.53 -35.75 14.26
CA GLU A 236 33.61 -36.61 13.54
C GLU A 236 32.28 -35.86 13.41
N PHE A 237 31.96 -35.46 12.17
CA PHE A 237 30.73 -34.74 11.84
C PHE A 237 29.61 -35.76 11.59
N HIS A 238 28.54 -35.71 12.38
CA HIS A 238 27.35 -36.52 12.17
C HIS A 238 26.23 -35.63 11.61
N ASP A 239 25.66 -36.05 10.47
CA ASP A 239 24.39 -35.49 10.01
C ASP A 239 23.31 -35.92 11.01
N ASP A 240 22.42 -35.00 11.40
CA ASP A 240 21.28 -35.29 12.28
C ASP A 240 20.27 -36.18 11.54
N ASP A 241 20.59 -37.47 11.38
CA ASP A 241 19.58 -38.49 11.13
C ASP A 241 18.72 -38.55 12.40
N TYR A 242 17.49 -38.08 12.24
CA TYR A 242 16.48 -37.77 13.26
C TYR A 242 16.05 -38.96 14.16
N GLU A 243 16.74 -40.10 14.12
CA GLU A 243 16.39 -41.32 14.87
C GLU A 243 17.09 -41.44 16.24
N ASP A 244 18.23 -40.78 16.48
CA ASP A 244 19.04 -41.01 17.71
C ASP A 244 19.39 -39.71 18.45
N SER A 245 18.41 -38.83 18.67
CA SER A 245 18.64 -37.66 19.52
C SER A 245 18.49 -38.02 21.01
N PRO A 246 19.48 -37.75 21.89
CA PRO A 246 19.46 -38.16 23.30
C PRO A 246 18.34 -37.57 24.18
N TRP A 247 17.49 -36.67 23.65
CA TRP A 247 16.47 -35.98 24.43
C TRP A 247 15.23 -36.82 24.79
N GLU A 248 15.11 -38.07 24.32
CA GLU A 248 14.03 -38.98 24.73
C GLU A 248 14.27 -39.74 26.05
N MET A 249 15.45 -39.64 26.69
CA MET A 249 15.77 -40.47 27.86
C MET A 249 15.53 -39.81 29.24
N THR A 250 14.95 -38.62 29.33
CA THR A 250 14.77 -37.90 30.62
C THR A 250 13.40 -38.03 31.28
N GLU A 251 12.49 -38.85 30.76
CA GLU A 251 11.13 -38.98 31.31
C GLU A 251 10.82 -40.41 31.79
N TYR A 252 11.74 -41.10 32.47
CA TYR A 252 11.41 -42.41 33.05
C TYR A 252 12.29 -42.90 34.22
N TYR A 253 12.54 -42.10 35.26
CA TYR A 253 12.89 -42.68 36.58
C TYR A 253 12.46 -41.73 37.71
N SER A 254 11.16 -41.75 38.04
CA SER A 254 10.67 -41.28 39.34
C SER A 254 10.21 -42.49 40.14
N GLU A 255 11.14 -43.27 40.69
CA GLU A 255 10.90 -44.19 41.80
C GLU A 255 12.22 -44.86 42.19
N GLU A 256 12.72 -44.56 43.39
CA GLU A 256 13.21 -45.54 44.37
C GLU A 256 13.82 -44.79 45.57
N ASN A 257 13.21 -44.95 46.74
CA ASN A 257 13.63 -45.91 47.77
C ASN A 257 15.02 -45.62 48.36
N THR A 258 14.93 -45.02 49.55
CA THR A 258 15.74 -45.22 50.76
C THR A 258 16.80 -46.33 50.78
N LEU A 259 17.97 -45.93 51.33
CA LEU A 259 18.98 -46.69 52.10
C LEU A 259 19.90 -47.65 51.33
N ASP A 260 21.18 -47.27 51.17
CA ASP A 260 22.24 -47.65 52.12
C ASP A 260 23.59 -47.01 51.76
N GLU A 261 24.26 -46.48 52.79
CA GLU A 261 25.64 -46.02 52.78
C GLU A 261 26.63 -47.19 52.59
N LYS A 262 27.68 -47.00 51.77
CA LYS A 262 29.09 -47.10 52.20
C LYS A 262 30.10 -46.93 51.06
N ASN A 263 31.00 -45.97 51.29
CA ASN A 263 32.43 -45.95 50.95
C ASN A 263 32.88 -46.00 49.48
N ALA A 264 33.34 -44.87 48.96
CA ALA A 264 34.76 -44.68 48.61
C ALA A 264 35.04 -43.20 48.28
N SER A 265 35.88 -42.59 49.11
CA SER A 265 36.40 -41.23 48.99
C SER A 265 37.45 -41.16 47.88
N ALA A 266 37.33 -40.18 46.98
CA ALA A 266 38.48 -39.59 46.29
C ALA A 266 38.19 -38.11 46.06
N ASP A 267 39.06 -37.31 46.66
CA ASP A 267 39.12 -35.87 46.79
C ASP A 267 39.31 -35.19 45.41
N VAL A 268 38.34 -34.39 44.94
CA VAL A 268 38.57 -33.35 43.92
C VAL A 268 37.78 -32.12 44.33
N GLY A 269 38.51 -31.02 44.49
CA GLY A 269 38.05 -29.77 45.08
C GLY A 269 36.87 -29.13 44.38
N SER A 270 36.09 -28.47 45.22
CA SER A 270 35.05 -27.50 44.92
C SER A 270 35.53 -26.39 43.99
N GLY A 271 34.84 -26.26 42.86
CA GLY A 271 34.75 -25.07 42.05
C GLY A 271 33.34 -25.01 41.47
N GLU A 272 32.41 -24.44 42.25
CA GLU A 272 31.24 -23.79 41.67
C GLU A 272 31.77 -22.65 40.79
N ASP A 273 31.40 -22.62 39.51
CA ASP A 273 31.16 -21.39 38.74
C ASP A 273 30.62 -21.75 37.33
N ASP A 274 29.43 -21.21 37.04
CA ASP A 274 28.91 -20.85 35.71
C ASP A 274 28.59 -21.93 34.67
N ALA A 275 27.60 -22.78 34.97
CA ALA A 275 26.76 -23.41 33.95
C ALA A 275 25.69 -22.42 33.46
N ASN A 276 26.09 -21.47 32.60
CA ASN A 276 25.15 -20.71 31.79
C ASN A 276 25.84 -20.22 30.51
N TYR A 277 25.40 -20.68 29.35
CA TYR A 277 24.84 -19.85 28.29
C TYR A 277 24.79 -20.60 26.94
N ASN A 278 23.57 -20.65 26.41
CA ASN A 278 23.18 -20.98 25.05
C ASN A 278 24.17 -20.48 23.98
N THR A 279 24.70 -21.39 23.15
CA THR A 279 25.15 -21.09 21.79
C THR A 279 25.05 -22.38 20.96
N THR A 280 24.09 -22.36 20.02
CA THR A 280 23.92 -23.24 18.83
C THR A 280 23.72 -24.74 19.04
N ASP A 281 23.03 -25.38 18.09
CA ASP A 281 22.50 -26.76 18.11
C ASP A 281 23.57 -27.87 18.11
N TYR A 282 24.73 -27.66 18.73
CA TYR A 282 25.79 -28.65 18.82
C TYR A 282 26.16 -28.98 20.27
N TYR A 283 26.09 -30.27 20.59
CA TYR A 283 26.63 -30.81 21.82
C TYR A 283 27.90 -31.59 21.50
N THR A 284 28.98 -31.27 22.21
CA THR A 284 30.27 -31.97 22.08
C THR A 284 30.33 -33.10 23.10
N ASP A 285 30.39 -34.35 22.63
CA ASP A 285 30.68 -35.51 23.49
C ASP A 285 32.19 -35.82 23.41
N GLU A 286 32.89 -35.69 24.54
CA GLU A 286 34.33 -36.00 24.64
C GLU A 286 34.49 -37.50 24.93
N THR A 287 34.95 -38.26 23.93
CA THR A 287 35.32 -39.67 24.12
C THR A 287 36.81 -39.88 23.82
N ALA A 288 37.53 -40.56 24.71
CA ALA A 288 38.92 -40.91 24.48
C ALA A 288 39.00 -42.21 23.67
N SER A 289 39.62 -42.18 22.48
CA SER A 289 39.87 -43.38 21.68
C SER A 289 41.37 -43.67 21.64
N THR A 290 41.76 -44.90 21.97
CA THR A 290 43.16 -45.36 21.89
C THR A 290 43.31 -46.24 20.66
N ARG A 291 44.04 -45.76 19.65
CA ARG A 291 44.44 -46.56 18.49
C ARG A 291 45.94 -46.36 18.28
N ASP A 292 46.68 -47.46 18.11
CA ASP A 292 48.14 -47.47 17.91
C ASP A 292 48.98 -46.78 19.01
N GLY A 293 48.50 -46.79 20.26
CA GLY A 293 49.26 -46.28 21.42
C GLY A 293 49.23 -44.76 21.61
N ILE A 294 48.43 -44.04 20.82
CA ILE A 294 48.19 -42.60 20.93
C ILE A 294 46.75 -42.39 21.40
N THR A 295 46.56 -41.64 22.48
CA THR A 295 45.23 -41.28 23.02
C THR A 295 44.79 -39.96 22.41
N LYS A 296 43.80 -39.98 21.50
CA LYS A 296 43.19 -38.75 20.97
C LYS A 296 41.81 -38.54 21.61
N LYS A 297 41.49 -37.29 21.94
CA LYS A 297 40.14 -36.86 22.31
C LYS A 297 39.30 -36.73 21.04
N LYS A 298 38.29 -37.59 20.89
CA LYS A 298 37.29 -37.42 19.85
C LYS A 298 36.27 -36.39 20.30
N ILE A 299 36.06 -35.36 19.48
CA ILE A 299 34.97 -34.41 19.64
C ILE A 299 33.94 -34.73 18.56
N LYS A 300 32.81 -35.27 18.98
CA LYS A 300 31.64 -35.42 18.09
C LYS A 300 30.90 -34.10 18.04
N ILE A 301 30.67 -33.60 16.83
CA ILE A 301 29.88 -32.39 16.61
C ILE A 301 28.58 -32.85 15.98
N PHE A 302 27.53 -32.80 16.79
CA PHE A 302 26.14 -32.95 16.33
C PHE A 302 25.64 -31.56 15.92
N GLY A 303 24.80 -31.46 14.90
CA GLY A 303 24.38 -30.16 14.38
C GLY A 303 25.25 -29.60 13.25
N SER A 304 24.60 -28.84 12.38
CA SER A 304 25.14 -28.49 11.07
C SER A 304 25.86 -27.14 11.07
N LEU A 305 27.15 -27.15 11.39
CA LEU A 305 28.06 -25.99 11.35
C LEU A 305 28.43 -25.63 9.90
N HIS A 306 27.47 -25.05 9.19
CA HIS A 306 27.63 -24.64 7.81
C HIS A 306 28.36 -23.29 7.69
N VAL A 307 29.44 -23.27 6.89
CA VAL A 307 30.12 -22.07 6.41
C VAL A 307 29.48 -21.62 5.11
N LYS A 308 29.41 -20.30 4.93
CA LYS A 308 28.99 -19.72 3.65
C LYS A 308 29.98 -20.12 2.56
N ASN A 309 29.44 -20.48 1.39
CA ASN A 309 30.27 -20.69 0.22
C ASN A 309 31.07 -19.41 -0.09
N PRO A 310 32.41 -19.47 -0.25
CA PRO A 310 33.25 -18.28 -0.41
C PRO A 310 32.90 -17.47 -1.66
N VAL A 311 32.37 -18.10 -2.71
CA VAL A 311 31.92 -17.41 -3.92
C VAL A 311 30.63 -16.63 -3.64
N LEU A 312 29.68 -17.22 -2.91
CA LEU A 312 28.43 -16.55 -2.55
C LEU A 312 28.69 -15.39 -1.59
N ASP A 313 29.58 -15.58 -0.61
CA ASP A 313 29.97 -14.51 0.32
C ASP A 313 30.65 -13.35 -0.39
N LEU A 314 31.55 -13.63 -1.35
CA LEU A 314 32.16 -12.59 -2.19
C LEU A 314 31.10 -11.80 -2.97
N ILE A 315 30.16 -12.50 -3.62
CA ILE A 315 29.07 -11.85 -4.38
C ILE A 315 28.24 -10.98 -3.44
N ASP A 316 27.87 -11.49 -2.28
CA ASP A 316 27.07 -10.78 -1.29
C ASP A 316 27.77 -9.52 -0.75
N ASN A 317 29.08 -9.61 -0.50
CA ASN A 317 29.90 -8.46 -0.10
C ASN A 317 29.97 -7.40 -1.21
N VAL A 318 30.15 -7.80 -2.47
CA VAL A 318 30.13 -6.88 -3.62
C VAL A 318 28.75 -6.19 -3.76
N LEU A 319 27.67 -6.96 -3.62
CA LEU A 319 26.30 -6.43 -3.67
C LEU A 319 26.01 -5.49 -2.50
N TYR A 320 26.49 -5.82 -1.30
CA TYR A 320 26.38 -4.96 -0.12
C TYR A 320 27.07 -3.61 -0.35
N ILE A 321 28.31 -3.62 -0.85
CA ILE A 321 29.05 -2.40 -1.18
C ILE A 321 28.29 -1.58 -2.22
N TYR A 322 27.77 -2.22 -3.28
CA TYR A 322 26.96 -1.55 -4.29
C TYR A 322 25.77 -0.81 -3.68
N PHE A 323 24.97 -1.49 -2.83
CA PHE A 323 23.80 -0.90 -2.19
C PHE A 323 24.16 0.19 -1.18
N ALA A 324 25.26 0.02 -0.43
CA ALA A 324 25.76 1.02 0.51
C ALA A 324 26.20 2.30 -0.22
N VAL A 325 26.96 2.16 -1.31
CA VAL A 325 27.37 3.29 -2.15
C VAL A 325 26.15 3.99 -2.74
N GLU A 326 25.20 3.25 -3.29
CA GLU A 326 23.98 3.83 -3.84
C GLU A 326 23.16 4.60 -2.78
N PHE A 327 23.04 4.05 -1.58
CA PHE A 327 22.39 4.72 -0.45
C PHE A 327 23.11 6.02 -0.08
N VAL A 328 24.44 5.99 0.05
CA VAL A 328 25.26 7.16 0.40
C VAL A 328 25.15 8.24 -0.68
N VAL A 329 25.25 7.86 -1.96
CA VAL A 329 25.11 8.79 -3.08
C VAL A 329 23.72 9.43 -3.07
N ARG A 330 22.64 8.65 -2.92
CA ARG A 330 21.27 9.19 -2.77
C ARG A 330 21.16 10.11 -1.55
N PHE A 331 21.72 9.72 -0.42
CA PHE A 331 21.73 10.54 0.78
C PHE A 331 22.42 11.88 0.52
N ILE A 332 23.59 11.92 -0.13
CA ILE A 332 24.34 13.16 -0.46
C ILE A 332 23.56 14.07 -1.41
N PHE A 333 22.96 13.53 -2.47
CA PHE A 333 22.28 14.34 -3.49
C PHE A 333 20.82 14.69 -3.14
N SER A 334 20.21 14.02 -2.15
CA SER A 334 18.82 14.27 -1.73
C SER A 334 18.59 15.74 -1.30
N PRO A 335 17.46 16.37 -1.68
CA PRO A 335 17.15 17.77 -1.33
C PRO A 335 16.97 17.98 0.18
N ASN A 336 16.20 17.10 0.83
CA ASN A 336 15.88 17.14 2.26
C ASN A 336 16.28 15.83 2.93
N LYS A 337 17.31 15.87 3.79
CA LYS A 337 17.90 14.66 4.41
C LYS A 337 16.92 13.93 5.32
N LEU A 338 16.20 14.67 6.17
CA LEU A 338 15.23 14.10 7.10
C LEU A 338 14.03 13.48 6.38
N LYS A 339 13.51 14.16 5.35
CA LYS A 339 12.41 13.63 4.52
C LYS A 339 12.85 12.38 3.75
N PHE A 340 14.11 12.33 3.31
CA PHE A 340 14.69 11.15 2.70
C PHE A 340 14.76 9.99 3.70
N LEU A 341 15.32 10.19 4.89
CA LEU A 341 15.47 9.11 5.89
C LEU A 341 14.14 8.55 6.40
N ILE A 342 13.08 9.37 6.49
CA ILE A 342 11.74 8.94 6.94
C ILE A 342 10.92 8.31 5.80
N SER A 343 11.41 8.35 4.55
CA SER A 343 10.72 7.72 3.42
C SER A 343 10.67 6.21 3.59
N VAL A 344 9.49 5.60 3.38
CA VAL A 344 9.28 4.14 3.49
C VAL A 344 10.31 3.35 2.68
N HIS A 345 10.65 3.82 1.48
CA HIS A 345 11.64 3.18 0.62
C HIS A 345 13.05 3.21 1.22
N THR A 346 13.42 4.34 1.82
CA THR A 346 14.74 4.52 2.45
C THR A 346 14.84 3.69 3.73
N ILE A 347 13.75 3.54 4.47
CA ILE A 347 13.69 2.65 5.64
C ILE A 347 13.94 1.19 5.21
N CYS A 348 13.33 0.72 4.11
CA CYS A 348 13.61 -0.60 3.55
C CYS A 348 15.08 -0.75 3.12
N ASP A 349 15.66 0.27 2.47
CA ASP A 349 17.09 0.28 2.10
C ASP A 349 17.99 0.20 3.34
N ILE A 350 17.65 0.88 4.44
CA ILE A 350 18.39 0.82 5.71
C ILE A 350 18.31 -0.59 6.31
N PHE A 351 17.10 -1.16 6.40
CA PHE A 351 16.93 -2.53 6.90
C PHE A 351 17.71 -3.57 6.08
N ALA A 352 17.78 -3.38 4.76
CA ALA A 352 18.55 -4.23 3.87
C ALA A 352 20.08 -4.13 4.05
N LEU A 353 20.59 -3.04 4.63
CA LEU A 353 22.02 -2.80 4.90
C LEU A 353 22.40 -3.11 6.36
N LEU A 354 21.44 -3.09 7.27
CA LEU A 354 21.65 -3.21 8.71
C LEU A 354 22.42 -4.49 9.13
N PRO A 355 22.17 -5.68 8.57
CA PRO A 355 22.93 -6.88 8.96
C PRO A 355 24.43 -6.77 8.65
N GLY A 356 24.78 -6.25 7.46
CA GLY A 356 26.17 -6.05 7.07
C GLY A 356 26.86 -4.93 7.85
N LEU A 357 26.11 -3.88 8.22
CA LEU A 357 26.62 -2.81 9.06
C LEU A 357 26.97 -3.31 10.47
N ILE A 358 26.10 -4.14 11.08
CA ILE A 358 26.34 -4.72 12.41
C ILE A 358 27.60 -5.59 12.40
N LEU A 359 27.73 -6.47 11.41
CA LEU A 359 28.91 -7.34 11.28
C LEU A 359 30.20 -6.53 11.09
N TYR A 360 30.15 -5.49 10.25
CA TYR A 360 31.30 -4.62 10.04
C TYR A 360 31.72 -3.86 11.31
N VAL A 361 30.75 -3.32 12.06
CA VAL A 361 31.02 -2.63 13.33
C VAL A 361 31.56 -3.59 14.39
N ALA A 362 31.02 -4.81 14.48
CA ALA A 362 31.52 -5.83 15.41
C ALA A 362 33.00 -6.15 15.16
N ASN A 363 33.42 -6.24 13.88
CA ASN A 363 34.81 -6.46 13.51
C ASN A 363 35.74 -5.26 13.83
N LEU A 364 35.22 -4.03 13.87
CA LEU A 364 36.02 -2.84 14.20
C LEU A 364 36.24 -2.62 15.70
N VAL A 365 35.30 -3.10 16.53
CA VAL A 365 35.32 -2.89 18.00
C VAL A 365 36.19 -3.94 18.70
N ASP A 366 36.78 -4.88 17.95
CA ASP A 366 37.59 -6.00 18.46
C ASP A 366 36.89 -6.71 19.63
N VAL A 367 35.62 -7.03 19.39
CA VAL A 367 34.77 -7.72 20.36
C VAL A 367 35.40 -9.09 20.66
N GLU A 368 35.61 -9.41 21.94
CA GLU A 368 36.21 -10.68 22.37
C GLU A 368 35.57 -11.87 21.61
N ASN A 369 36.39 -12.85 21.23
CA ASN A 369 35.99 -13.97 20.36
C ASN A 369 34.71 -14.70 20.85
N LYS A 370 34.48 -14.77 22.16
CA LYS A 370 33.27 -15.34 22.78
C LYS A 370 31.99 -14.59 22.37
N TYR A 371 32.02 -13.26 22.35
CA TYR A 371 30.88 -12.45 21.93
C TYR A 371 30.77 -12.35 20.40
N LYS A 372 31.89 -12.49 19.68
CA LYS A 372 31.92 -12.52 18.21
C LYS A 372 31.09 -13.68 17.64
N ILE A 373 31.19 -14.88 18.22
CA ILE A 373 30.40 -16.06 17.82
C ILE A 373 28.90 -15.84 18.09
N SER A 374 28.53 -15.33 19.27
CA SER A 374 27.13 -15.01 19.60
C SER A 374 26.52 -13.93 18.69
N ILE A 375 27.32 -12.94 18.27
CA ILE A 375 26.93 -11.92 17.30
C ILE A 375 26.77 -12.54 15.91
N LEU A 376 27.67 -13.42 15.47
CA LEU A 376 27.58 -14.11 14.18
C LEU A 376 26.30 -14.96 14.08
N ASP A 377 25.94 -15.71 15.13
CA ASP A 377 24.70 -16.49 15.15
C ASP A 377 23.45 -15.60 15.18
N SER A 378 23.46 -14.52 15.97
CA SER A 378 22.37 -13.53 15.98
C SER A 378 22.21 -12.82 14.64
N THR A 379 23.30 -12.63 13.87
CA THR A 379 23.22 -12.03 12.54
C THR A 379 22.49 -12.91 11.52
N ARG A 380 22.39 -14.23 11.73
CA ARG A 380 21.64 -15.14 10.84
C ARG A 380 20.16 -14.77 10.78
N ILE A 381 19.53 -14.45 11.92
CA ILE A 381 18.13 -14.01 11.98
C ILE A 381 17.98 -12.65 11.27
N LEU A 382 18.97 -11.76 11.43
CA LEU A 382 18.96 -10.46 10.77
C LEU A 382 19.14 -10.57 9.24
N LEU A 383 19.61 -11.69 8.69
CA LEU A 383 19.65 -11.91 7.23
C LEU A 383 18.26 -11.83 6.60
N ILE A 384 17.19 -12.13 7.35
CA ILE A 384 15.82 -11.96 6.85
C ILE A 384 15.56 -10.50 6.46
N MET A 385 16.23 -9.54 7.10
CA MET A 385 16.10 -8.12 6.77
C MET A 385 16.60 -7.80 5.36
N ARG A 386 17.43 -8.66 4.75
CA ARG A 386 17.83 -8.52 3.35
C ARG A 386 16.67 -8.72 2.39
N ILE A 387 15.60 -9.42 2.80
CA ILE A 387 14.38 -9.56 1.99
C ILE A 387 13.75 -8.20 1.71
N PHE A 388 13.95 -7.19 2.57
CA PHE A 388 13.41 -5.84 2.35
C PHE A 388 13.92 -5.19 1.06
N ARG A 389 15.03 -5.67 0.48
CA ARG A 389 15.51 -5.27 -0.86
C ARG A 389 14.45 -5.51 -1.95
N ILE A 390 13.55 -6.48 -1.79
CA ILE A 390 12.46 -6.75 -2.73
C ILE A 390 11.54 -5.54 -2.90
N PHE A 391 11.31 -4.75 -1.85
CA PHE A 391 10.47 -3.55 -1.91
C PHE A 391 11.04 -2.47 -2.83
N ARG A 392 12.32 -2.54 -3.15
CA ARG A 392 12.96 -1.65 -4.11
C ARG A 392 12.50 -1.90 -5.55
N LEU A 393 12.14 -3.14 -5.90
CA LEU A 393 11.51 -3.48 -7.18
C LEU A 393 10.13 -2.82 -7.31
N LEU A 394 9.42 -2.67 -6.18
CA LEU A 394 8.05 -2.15 -6.14
C LEU A 394 8.01 -0.63 -6.36
N LYS A 395 9.02 0.11 -5.89
CA LYS A 395 9.09 1.59 -5.95
C LYS A 395 8.83 2.17 -7.34
N HIS A 396 9.35 1.53 -8.38
CA HIS A 396 9.34 2.05 -9.75
C HIS A 396 8.13 1.59 -10.57
N SER A 397 7.28 0.72 -10.01
CA SER A 397 6.09 0.27 -10.69
C SER A 397 4.91 1.19 -10.38
N VAL A 398 4.31 1.78 -11.42
CA VAL A 398 3.00 2.45 -11.31
C VAL A 398 1.96 1.49 -10.70
N ALA A 399 2.08 0.20 -11.01
CA ALA A 399 1.24 -0.87 -10.46
C ALA A 399 1.28 -0.91 -8.91
N TYR A 400 2.45 -0.86 -8.28
CA TYR A 400 2.55 -0.80 -6.82
C TYR A 400 1.88 0.44 -6.24
N GLN A 401 2.06 1.61 -6.87
CA GLN A 401 1.41 2.83 -6.41
C GLN A 401 -0.11 2.69 -6.44
N VAL A 402 -0.68 2.18 -7.54
CA VAL A 402 -2.11 1.86 -7.65
C VAL A 402 -2.56 0.95 -6.50
N ILE A 403 -1.81 -0.12 -6.21
CA ILE A 403 -2.13 -1.05 -5.11
C ILE A 403 -2.11 -0.33 -3.74
N VAL A 404 -1.06 0.42 -3.42
CA VAL A 404 -0.95 1.13 -2.13
C VAL A 404 -2.07 2.15 -1.95
N TYR A 405 -2.39 2.93 -2.98
CA TYR A 405 -3.47 3.91 -2.89
C TYR A 405 -4.84 3.25 -2.82
N THR A 406 -5.04 2.14 -3.52
CA THR A 406 -6.25 1.31 -3.38
C THR A 406 -6.40 0.82 -1.95
N LEU A 407 -5.37 0.22 -1.36
CA LEU A 407 -5.40 -0.27 0.01
C LEU A 407 -5.61 0.85 1.03
N LYS A 408 -5.02 2.03 0.82
CA LYS A 408 -5.27 3.20 1.67
C LYS A 408 -6.71 3.70 1.57
N ALA A 409 -7.27 3.71 0.36
CA ALA A 409 -8.65 4.14 0.14
C ALA A 409 -9.66 3.12 0.70
N SER A 410 -9.33 1.82 0.64
CA SER A 410 -10.12 0.70 1.15
C SER A 410 -9.72 0.27 2.57
N ALA A 411 -8.98 1.12 3.31
CA ALA A 411 -8.40 0.71 4.58
C ALA A 411 -9.47 0.35 5.62
N LYS A 412 -10.59 1.09 5.64
CA LYS A 412 -11.69 0.82 6.59
C LYS A 412 -12.35 -0.52 6.31
N GLU A 413 -12.49 -0.85 5.03
CA GLU A 413 -13.11 -2.07 4.51
C GLU A 413 -12.19 -3.27 4.73
N VAL A 414 -10.88 -3.11 4.49
CA VAL A 414 -9.86 -4.14 4.79
C VAL A 414 -9.78 -4.41 6.30
N ILE A 415 -9.79 -3.36 7.14
CA ILE A 415 -9.79 -3.52 8.60
C ILE A 415 -11.07 -4.22 9.06
N LEU A 416 -12.22 -3.86 8.49
CA LEU A 416 -13.49 -4.53 8.77
C LEU A 416 -13.45 -6.02 8.36
N MET A 417 -12.92 -6.33 7.17
CA MET A 417 -12.75 -7.70 6.69
C MET A 417 -11.86 -8.53 7.62
N LEU A 418 -10.68 -8.00 7.99
CA LEU A 418 -9.76 -8.66 8.91
C LEU A 418 -10.38 -8.84 10.30
N GLY A 419 -11.17 -7.85 10.77
CA GLY A 419 -11.92 -7.94 12.02
C GLY A 419 -12.99 -9.04 12.00
N LEU A 420 -13.74 -9.16 10.90
CA LEU A 420 -14.74 -10.22 10.72
C LEU A 420 -14.10 -11.60 10.61
N LEU A 421 -12.97 -11.72 9.91
CA LEU A 421 -12.20 -12.96 9.84
C LEU A 421 -11.63 -13.33 11.21
N LEU A 422 -11.04 -12.39 11.96
CA LEU A 422 -10.53 -12.64 13.31
C LEU A 422 -11.63 -13.08 14.28
N LEU A 423 -12.78 -12.39 14.25
CA LEU A 423 -13.94 -12.76 15.05
C LEU A 423 -14.44 -14.17 14.68
N GLY A 424 -14.60 -14.44 13.39
CA GLY A 424 -15.00 -15.77 12.90
C GLY A 424 -14.02 -16.85 13.32
N MET A 425 -12.71 -16.60 13.19
CA MET A 425 -11.66 -17.54 13.61
C MET A 425 -11.79 -17.87 15.09
N LEU A 426 -11.91 -16.88 15.98
CA LEU A 426 -12.03 -17.13 17.43
C LEU A 426 -13.31 -17.90 17.79
N VAL A 427 -14.43 -17.58 17.14
CA VAL A 427 -15.71 -18.27 17.35
C VAL A 427 -15.64 -19.71 16.88
N PHE A 428 -15.23 -19.96 15.63
CA PHE A 428 -15.16 -21.31 15.08
C PHE A 428 -14.05 -22.15 15.72
N ALA A 429 -12.92 -21.57 16.09
CA ALA A 429 -11.87 -22.26 16.84
C ALA A 429 -12.37 -22.75 18.20
N SER A 430 -13.11 -21.90 18.93
CA SER A 430 -13.69 -22.27 20.22
C SER A 430 -14.73 -23.38 20.07
N LEU A 431 -15.65 -23.24 19.11
CA LEU A 431 -16.65 -24.27 18.82
C LEU A 431 -16.01 -25.59 18.36
N MET A 432 -14.95 -25.51 17.57
CA MET A 432 -14.24 -26.68 17.08
C MET A 432 -13.52 -27.41 18.21
N TYR A 433 -12.84 -26.68 19.10
CA TYR A 433 -12.19 -27.25 20.28
C TYR A 433 -13.19 -28.00 21.17
N PHE A 434 -14.33 -27.38 21.49
CA PHE A 434 -15.37 -28.04 22.30
C PHE A 434 -16.10 -29.16 21.54
N GLY A 435 -16.28 -29.03 20.23
CA GLY A 435 -16.84 -30.09 19.38
C GLY A 435 -15.97 -31.35 19.37
N GLU A 436 -14.65 -31.18 19.28
CA GLU A 436 -13.68 -32.27 19.25
C GLU A 436 -13.30 -32.81 20.64
N MET A 437 -13.55 -32.06 21.71
CA MET A 437 -13.40 -32.54 23.10
C MET A 437 -14.17 -33.85 23.34
N MET A 438 -15.25 -34.09 22.59
CA MET A 438 -16.08 -35.31 22.67
C MET A 438 -15.45 -36.56 22.04
N SER A 439 -14.33 -36.44 21.31
CA SER A 439 -13.60 -37.58 20.70
C SER A 439 -12.93 -38.51 21.74
N GLY A 440 -12.75 -38.04 22.97
CA GLY A 440 -11.97 -38.72 24.02
C GLY A 440 -10.49 -38.34 24.02
N PRO A 441 -9.78 -38.56 25.15
CA PRO A 441 -8.40 -38.10 25.34
C PRO A 441 -7.45 -38.75 24.33
N GLY A 442 -6.57 -37.92 23.74
CA GLY A 442 -5.50 -38.36 22.82
C GLY A 442 -5.93 -38.70 21.39
N LYS A 443 -7.22 -38.59 21.05
CA LYS A 443 -7.72 -38.91 19.70
C LYS A 443 -7.86 -37.69 18.78
N SER A 444 -8.06 -36.49 19.33
CA SER A 444 -8.17 -35.26 18.55
C SER A 444 -6.80 -34.60 18.32
N ASP A 445 -6.58 -34.11 17.11
CA ASP A 445 -5.37 -33.32 16.78
C ASP A 445 -5.51 -31.87 17.31
N ILE A 446 -6.74 -31.48 17.67
CA ILE A 446 -7.08 -30.18 18.24
C ILE A 446 -6.93 -30.24 19.77
N LYS A 447 -5.72 -29.91 20.24
CA LYS A 447 -5.35 -29.95 21.68
C LYS A 447 -5.63 -28.64 22.44
N SER A 448 -5.68 -27.51 21.74
CA SER A 448 -5.87 -26.19 22.36
C SER A 448 -6.58 -25.23 21.42
N ILE A 449 -7.19 -24.18 21.97
CA ILE A 449 -7.88 -23.15 21.17
C ILE A 449 -6.93 -22.46 20.18
N PRO A 450 -5.67 -22.11 20.52
CA PRO A 450 -4.73 -21.56 19.53
C PRO A 450 -4.45 -22.49 18.34
N ILE A 451 -4.37 -23.81 18.57
CA ILE A 451 -4.25 -24.80 17.48
C ILE A 451 -5.54 -24.83 16.64
N ALA A 452 -6.71 -24.75 17.30
CA ALA A 452 -7.99 -24.61 16.61
C ALA A 452 -8.10 -23.29 15.80
N CYS A 453 -7.41 -22.22 16.21
CA CYS A 453 -7.34 -20.97 15.44
C CYS A 453 -6.58 -21.15 14.12
N TRP A 454 -5.49 -21.94 14.11
CA TRP A 454 -4.80 -22.31 12.86
C TRP A 454 -5.74 -23.08 11.92
N TYR A 455 -6.44 -24.09 12.44
CA TYR A 455 -7.46 -24.82 11.69
C TYR A 455 -8.55 -23.89 11.13
N ALA A 456 -9.11 -23.02 11.97
CA ALA A 456 -10.16 -22.08 11.58
C ALA A 456 -9.67 -21.10 10.50
N LEU A 457 -8.45 -20.56 10.61
CA LEU A 457 -7.85 -19.69 9.60
C LEU A 457 -7.77 -20.38 8.23
N VAL A 458 -7.18 -21.57 8.20
CA VAL A 458 -6.95 -22.38 6.98
C VAL A 458 -8.26 -22.82 6.35
N THR A 459 -9.28 -23.12 7.18
CA THR A 459 -10.60 -23.54 6.73
C THR A 459 -11.44 -22.37 6.22
N MET A 460 -11.46 -21.23 6.93
CA MET A 460 -12.20 -20.03 6.52
C MET A 460 -11.64 -19.41 5.23
N THR A 461 -10.32 -19.53 5.02
CA THR A 461 -9.65 -19.07 3.80
C THR A 461 -9.67 -20.09 2.68
N THR A 462 -10.31 -21.25 2.87
CA THR A 462 -10.44 -22.35 1.90
C THR A 462 -9.09 -22.94 1.43
N VAL A 463 -8.02 -22.76 2.21
CA VAL A 463 -6.70 -23.34 1.91
C VAL A 463 -6.72 -24.85 2.17
N GLY A 464 -7.18 -25.27 3.35
CA GLY A 464 -7.41 -26.69 3.68
C GLY A 464 -6.20 -27.61 3.52
N TYR A 465 -5.09 -27.36 4.24
CA TYR A 465 -3.89 -28.21 4.17
C TYR A 465 -4.16 -29.69 4.50
N GLY A 466 -5.13 -29.98 5.37
CA GLY A 466 -5.48 -31.35 5.79
C GLY A 466 -4.57 -31.91 6.90
N ASP A 467 -3.70 -31.08 7.47
CA ASP A 467 -2.85 -31.37 8.62
C ASP A 467 -3.66 -31.56 9.91
N ILE A 468 -4.76 -30.82 10.07
CA ILE A 468 -5.69 -30.92 11.19
C ILE A 468 -7.12 -31.01 10.65
N TYR A 469 -7.90 -31.98 11.14
CA TYR A 469 -9.29 -32.16 10.74
C TYR A 469 -10.15 -32.71 11.89
N PRO A 470 -11.46 -32.38 11.93
CA PRO A 470 -12.37 -32.89 12.94
C PRO A 470 -12.62 -34.39 12.77
N LYS A 471 -12.73 -35.11 13.89
CA LYS A 471 -13.03 -36.55 13.93
C LYS A 471 -14.45 -36.81 14.46
N THR A 472 -15.08 -35.85 15.12
CA THR A 472 -16.45 -35.94 15.63
C THR A 472 -17.49 -35.44 14.63
N ILE A 473 -18.73 -35.92 14.78
CA ILE A 473 -19.90 -35.39 14.05
C ILE A 473 -20.07 -33.89 14.37
N GLY A 474 -19.87 -33.47 15.62
CA GLY A 474 -19.95 -32.07 16.02
C GLY A 474 -18.92 -31.20 15.31
N GLY A 475 -17.68 -31.66 15.23
CA GLY A 475 -16.61 -31.01 14.48
C GLY A 475 -16.88 -30.93 12.97
N TYR A 476 -17.47 -31.98 12.36
CA TYR A 476 -17.89 -31.91 10.96
C TYR A 476 -18.98 -30.84 10.71
N ILE A 477 -19.96 -30.72 11.61
CA ILE A 477 -21.00 -29.67 11.52
C ILE A 477 -20.36 -28.28 11.64
N VAL A 478 -19.53 -28.08 12.66
CA VAL A 478 -18.84 -26.80 12.89
C VAL A 478 -17.91 -26.45 11.72
N GLY A 479 -17.18 -27.42 11.19
CA GLY A 479 -16.28 -27.26 10.04
C GLY A 479 -17.05 -26.88 8.78
N SER A 480 -18.20 -27.51 8.54
CA SER A 480 -19.07 -27.17 7.41
C SER A 480 -19.60 -25.73 7.49
N LEU A 481 -20.04 -25.30 8.68
CA LEU A 481 -20.48 -23.92 8.91
C LEU A 481 -19.33 -22.92 8.79
N CYS A 482 -18.13 -23.30 9.25
CA CYS A 482 -16.91 -22.49 9.18
C CYS A 482 -16.53 -22.17 7.73
N VAL A 483 -16.51 -23.17 6.84
CA VAL A 483 -16.22 -22.97 5.40
C VAL A 483 -17.24 -22.04 4.77
N ILE A 484 -18.54 -22.28 4.97
CA ILE A 484 -19.61 -21.44 4.40
C ILE A 484 -19.47 -20.00 4.87
N CYS A 485 -19.24 -19.78 6.17
CA CYS A 485 -19.06 -18.45 6.72
C CYS A 485 -17.82 -17.76 6.16
N GLY A 486 -16.67 -18.45 6.09
CA GLY A 486 -15.42 -17.91 5.57
C GLY A 486 -15.54 -17.46 4.10
N VAL A 487 -16.11 -18.30 3.24
CA VAL A 487 -16.35 -17.98 1.84
C VAL A 487 -17.26 -16.75 1.70
N LEU A 488 -18.33 -16.65 2.47
CA LEU A 488 -19.23 -15.49 2.44
C LEU A 488 -18.52 -14.20 2.87
N VAL A 489 -17.74 -14.23 3.95
CA VAL A 489 -16.99 -13.05 4.44
C VAL A 489 -16.02 -12.54 3.38
N ILE A 490 -15.26 -13.43 2.72
CA ILE A 490 -14.32 -13.07 1.65
C ILE A 490 -15.10 -12.56 0.42
N ALA A 491 -16.18 -13.25 0.02
CA ALA A 491 -16.98 -12.89 -1.14
C ALA A 491 -17.64 -11.50 -1.02
N PHE A 492 -18.03 -11.08 0.19
CA PHE A 492 -18.62 -9.74 0.41
C PHE A 492 -17.59 -8.62 0.43
N THR A 493 -16.35 -8.89 0.85
CA THR A 493 -15.36 -7.84 1.14
C THR A 493 -14.40 -7.59 -0.02
N VAL A 494 -14.01 -8.64 -0.75
CA VAL A 494 -13.08 -8.54 -1.89
C VAL A 494 -13.61 -7.65 -3.02
N PRO A 495 -14.90 -7.72 -3.46
CA PRO A 495 -15.40 -6.89 -4.55
C PRO A 495 -15.28 -5.38 -4.29
N ILE A 496 -15.36 -4.96 -3.03
CA ILE A 496 -15.23 -3.54 -2.65
C ILE A 496 -13.80 -3.06 -2.91
N ILE A 497 -12.80 -3.88 -2.57
CA ILE A 497 -11.38 -3.61 -2.84
C ILE A 497 -11.13 -3.61 -4.35
N VAL A 498 -11.68 -4.59 -5.07
CA VAL A 498 -11.55 -4.70 -6.54
C VAL A 498 -12.15 -3.49 -7.25
N ASN A 499 -13.32 -3.00 -6.83
CA ASN A 499 -13.94 -1.83 -7.45
C ASN A 499 -13.09 -0.56 -7.27
N ASN A 500 -12.51 -0.38 -6.07
CA ASN A 500 -11.57 0.72 -5.83
C ASN A 500 -10.28 0.56 -6.65
N PHE A 501 -9.76 -0.67 -6.77
CA PHE A 501 -8.61 -0.97 -7.63
C PHE A 501 -8.87 -0.58 -9.07
N MET A 502 -10.01 -1.02 -9.63
CA MET A 502 -10.40 -0.71 -11.01
C MET A 502 -10.50 0.80 -11.25
N MET A 503 -11.01 1.56 -10.29
CA MET A 503 -11.09 3.01 -10.35
C MET A 503 -9.71 3.68 -10.42
N TYR A 504 -8.79 3.34 -9.51
CA TYR A 504 -7.42 3.89 -9.53
C TYR A 504 -6.62 3.43 -10.75
N TYR A 505 -6.81 2.18 -11.17
CA TYR A 505 -6.13 1.61 -12.33
C TYR A 505 -6.58 2.26 -13.64
N ALA A 506 -7.89 2.40 -13.87
CA ALA A 506 -8.43 3.07 -15.05
C ALA A 506 -7.98 4.54 -15.13
N HIS A 507 -7.97 5.25 -13.99
CA HIS A 507 -7.46 6.62 -13.96
C HIS A 507 -5.96 6.69 -14.29
N ALA A 508 -5.14 5.81 -13.72
CA ALA A 508 -3.72 5.74 -14.03
C ALA A 508 -3.45 5.40 -15.51
N GLN A 509 -4.31 4.62 -16.16
CA GLN A 509 -4.22 4.37 -17.61
C GLN A 509 -4.57 5.62 -18.44
N SER A 510 -5.65 6.33 -18.09
CA SER A 510 -6.04 7.56 -18.81
C SER A 510 -4.96 8.65 -18.79
N LEU A 511 -4.20 8.73 -17.69
CA LEU A 511 -3.07 9.66 -17.58
C LEU A 511 -1.93 9.31 -18.54
N LYS A 512 -1.68 8.01 -18.80
CA LYS A 512 -0.65 7.57 -19.76
C LYS A 512 -1.05 7.86 -21.20
N GLU A 513 -2.33 7.75 -21.52
CA GLU A 513 -2.86 8.02 -22.87
C GLU A 513 -2.83 9.52 -23.20
N ASN A 514 -3.17 10.38 -22.24
CA ASN A 514 -3.11 11.83 -22.41
C ASN A 514 -1.67 12.37 -22.57
N ASP A 515 -0.68 11.73 -21.96
CA ASP A 515 0.74 12.13 -22.11
C ASP A 515 1.26 11.84 -23.53
N GLY A 516 0.78 10.77 -24.18
CA GLY A 516 1.15 10.41 -25.56
C GLY A 516 0.52 11.32 -26.63
N THR A 517 -0.62 11.94 -26.35
CA THR A 517 -1.33 12.81 -27.33
C THR A 517 -0.84 14.26 -27.31
N CYS A 518 -0.23 14.73 -26.21
CA CYS A 518 0.35 16.08 -26.15
C CYS A 518 1.71 16.20 -26.88
N GLU A 519 2.44 15.11 -27.14
CA GLU A 519 3.72 15.17 -27.88
C GLU A 519 3.54 15.33 -29.40
N GLU A 520 2.36 15.05 -29.97
CA GLU A 520 2.11 15.15 -31.42
C GLU A 520 1.73 16.56 -31.91
N THR A 521 1.54 17.54 -31.02
CA THR A 521 1.27 18.93 -31.41
C THR A 521 2.47 19.85 -31.17
N LYS A 522 3.60 19.57 -31.83
CA LYS A 522 4.63 20.59 -32.01
C LYS A 522 4.14 21.62 -33.03
N PRO A 523 4.16 22.93 -32.73
CA PRO A 523 3.79 23.94 -33.71
C PRO A 523 4.80 23.92 -34.87
N HIS A 524 4.29 23.81 -36.10
CA HIS A 524 5.08 24.05 -37.30
C HIS A 524 5.85 25.38 -37.15
N PRO A 525 7.16 25.43 -37.44
CA PRO A 525 7.89 26.69 -37.45
C PRO A 525 7.31 27.60 -38.51
N ASN A 526 7.00 28.84 -38.12
CA ASN A 526 6.60 29.95 -38.98
C ASN A 526 7.34 29.96 -40.34
N GLU A 527 6.65 29.63 -41.43
CA GLU A 527 7.01 30.14 -42.75
C GLU A 527 6.46 31.56 -42.88
N ASN A 528 7.24 32.52 -42.40
CA ASN A 528 7.10 33.92 -42.79
C ASN A 528 8.47 34.37 -43.28
N ASN A 529 8.71 34.23 -44.59
CA ASN A 529 9.65 35.04 -45.38
C ASN A 529 9.54 34.66 -46.86
N ASN A 530 8.69 35.36 -47.62
CA ASN A 530 9.12 36.04 -48.85
C ASN A 530 7.95 36.78 -49.49
N ALA A 531 7.79 38.04 -49.10
CA ALA A 531 7.25 39.03 -50.02
C ALA A 531 8.34 39.36 -51.05
N LYS A 532 8.15 38.93 -52.30
CA LYS A 532 8.31 39.80 -53.49
C LYS A 532 8.04 39.05 -54.79
N ASN A 533 7.17 39.67 -55.56
CA ASN A 533 7.07 39.71 -57.03
C ASN A 533 6.01 38.88 -57.77
N LYS A 534 5.17 39.69 -58.43
CA LYS A 534 4.54 39.53 -59.76
C LYS A 534 3.12 38.96 -59.82
N THR A 535 2.17 39.91 -59.83
CA THR A 535 1.17 40.11 -60.89
C THR A 535 0.80 38.90 -61.75
N HIS A 536 -0.44 38.41 -61.65
CA HIS A 536 -1.35 38.41 -62.80
C HIS A 536 -2.81 38.13 -62.40
N VAL A 537 -3.69 38.80 -63.14
CA VAL A 537 -5.15 38.83 -63.08
C VAL A 537 -5.80 37.53 -63.60
N LYS A 538 -7.06 37.30 -63.16
CA LYS A 538 -8.21 36.57 -63.78
C LYS A 538 -8.55 35.13 -63.30
N GLY A 539 -9.80 34.97 -62.84
CA GLY A 539 -10.73 33.96 -63.38
C GLY A 539 -11.37 32.93 -62.44
N ARG A 540 -12.69 33.11 -62.18
CA ARG A 540 -13.82 32.13 -62.09
C ARG A 540 -13.61 30.66 -61.63
N GLY A 541 -14.55 30.19 -60.80
CA GLY A 541 -14.99 28.78 -60.60
C GLY A 541 -15.12 28.45 -59.09
N GLN A 542 -16.28 28.54 -58.41
CA GLN A 542 -17.51 27.71 -58.41
C GLN A 542 -17.32 26.23 -57.97
N ILE A 543 -17.99 25.87 -56.85
CA ILE A 543 -18.56 24.56 -56.40
C ILE A 543 -17.52 23.43 -56.04
N GLU A 544 -17.61 22.52 -55.04
CA GLU A 544 -18.68 21.82 -54.31
C GLU A 544 -18.23 21.35 -52.90
N LEU A 545 -19.22 21.20 -51.99
CA LEU A 545 -19.19 20.39 -50.77
C LEU A 545 -19.41 18.91 -51.13
N PRO A 546 -18.80 17.93 -50.43
CA PRO A 546 -19.35 16.59 -50.37
C PRO A 546 -20.00 16.34 -49.00
N MET A 547 -21.27 15.93 -49.05
CA MET A 547 -21.89 15.11 -48.02
C MET A 547 -21.27 13.71 -48.03
N ASN A 548 -20.97 13.19 -46.85
CA ASN A 548 -21.61 11.96 -46.35
C ASN A 548 -21.44 11.87 -44.83
#